data_AF-A0A2E6C468-F1
#
_entry.id   AF-A0A2E6C468-F1
#
_cell.length_a   1.000
_cell.length_b   1.000
_cell.length_c   1.000
_cell.angle_alpha   90.00
_cell.angle_beta   90.00
_cell.angle_gamma   90.00
#
_symmetry.space_group_name_H-M   'P 1'
#
loop_
_entity.id
_entity.type
_entity.pdbx_description
1 polymer ?
#
loop_
_entity_poly.entity_id
_entity_poly.type
_entity_poly.pdbx_seq_one_letter_code
_entity_poly.pdbx_strand_id
1 'polypeptide(L)'
;MSGLERKLGPGYQQIVIGMLIFATGALWGVMLASGDEINLKDLFISAVVMLSGAMITMLGISFGTDYEDDRTNDLQDAIAEMTSMLNALQAKISGSEKASEEE
;
A
#
# COMPACT_ATOMS: atom_id res chain seq x y z
N MET A 1 -16.37 -4.54 24.48
CA MET A 1 -15.15 -4.37 23.66
C MET A 1 -14.96 -5.65 22.86
N SER A 2 -14.95 -5.56 21.53
CA SER A 2 -14.95 -6.71 20.63
C SER A 2 -13.60 -7.44 20.68
N GLY A 3 -13.59 -8.78 20.74
CA GLY A 3 -12.37 -9.58 20.82
C GLY A 3 -11.41 -9.44 19.62
N LEU A 4 -11.86 -8.80 18.53
CA LEU A 4 -11.04 -8.51 17.35
C LEU A 4 -10.10 -7.31 17.57
N GLU A 5 -10.54 -6.28 18.29
CA GLU A 5 -9.77 -5.07 18.60
C GLU A 5 -8.51 -5.40 19.44
N ARG A 6 -8.65 -6.39 20.33
CA ARG A 6 -7.55 -6.92 21.18
C ARG A 6 -6.50 -7.75 20.42
N LYS A 7 -6.81 -8.24 19.22
CA LYS A 7 -5.89 -9.07 18.40
C LYS A 7 -5.25 -8.29 17.24
N LEU A 8 -5.89 -7.20 16.81
CA LEU A 8 -5.51 -6.44 15.62
C LEU A 8 -4.85 -5.09 15.95
N GLY A 9 -4.77 -4.72 17.24
CA GLY A 9 -4.05 -3.54 17.71
C GLY A 9 -4.64 -2.20 17.21
N PRO A 10 -3.94 -1.07 17.39
CA PRO A 10 -4.38 0.27 16.99
C PRO A 10 -4.69 0.43 15.48
N GLY A 11 -4.18 -0.44 14.61
CA GLY A 11 -4.52 -0.41 13.17
C GLY A 11 -5.81 -1.14 12.81
N TYR A 12 -6.50 -1.73 13.78
CA TYR A 12 -7.80 -2.40 13.59
C TYR A 12 -8.78 -1.55 12.77
N GLN A 13 -8.86 -0.25 13.06
CA GLN A 13 -9.78 0.65 12.36
C GLN A 13 -9.42 0.80 10.87
N GLN A 14 -8.13 0.89 10.53
CA GLN A 14 -7.67 0.97 9.13
C GLN A 14 -7.91 -0.37 8.40
N ILE A 15 -7.69 -1.49 9.07
CA ILE A 15 -7.96 -2.83 8.52
C ILE A 15 -9.44 -2.99 8.17
N VAL A 16 -10.34 -2.62 9.10
CA VAL A 16 -11.79 -2.73 8.90
C VAL A 16 -12.26 -1.81 7.78
N ILE A 17 -11.79 -0.56 7.74
CA ILE A 17 -12.16 0.39 6.69
C ILE A 17 -11.66 -0.10 5.32
N GLY A 18 -10.40 -0.54 5.24
CA GLY A 18 -9.83 -1.07 3.99
C GLY A 18 -10.60 -2.30 3.48
N MET A 19 -11.00 -3.21 4.38
CA MET A 19 -11.79 -4.39 4.05
C MET A 19 -13.20 -4.04 3.57
N LEU A 20 -13.84 -3.02 4.15
CA LEU A 20 -15.15 -2.55 3.71
C LEU A 20 -15.09 -1.92 2.31
N ILE A 21 -14.07 -1.11 2.06
CA ILE A 21 -13.84 -0.49 0.74
C ILE A 21 -13.55 -1.58 -0.30
N PHE A 22 -12.68 -2.54 0.04
CA PHE A 22 -12.35 -3.67 -0.80
C PHE A 22 -13.60 -4.49 -1.16
N ALA A 23 -14.41 -4.86 -0.17
CA ALA A 23 -15.64 -5.63 -0.38
C ALA A 23 -16.66 -4.86 -1.23
N THR A 24 -16.79 -3.55 -1.01
CA THR A 24 -17.67 -2.69 -1.82
C THR A 24 -17.22 -2.64 -3.28
N GLY A 25 -15.92 -2.46 -3.51
CA GLY A 25 -15.32 -2.49 -4.86
C GLY A 25 -15.55 -3.83 -5.56
N ALA A 26 -15.33 -4.94 -4.85
CA ALA A 26 -15.52 -6.28 -5.39
C ALA A 26 -16.99 -6.59 -5.72
N LEU A 27 -17.93 -6.26 -4.84
CA LEU A 27 -19.36 -6.46 -5.07
C LEU A 27 -19.86 -5.63 -6.25
N TRP A 28 -19.43 -4.37 -6.34
CA TRP A 28 -19.72 -3.51 -7.47
C TRP A 28 -19.13 -4.09 -8.77
N GLY A 29 -17.90 -4.58 -8.74
CA GLY A 29 -17.23 -5.15 -9.92
C GLY A 29 -17.94 -6.39 -10.46
N VAL A 30 -18.38 -7.29 -9.57
CA VAL A 30 -19.16 -8.48 -9.95
C VAL A 30 -20.49 -8.10 -10.58
N MET A 31 -21.19 -7.11 -10.03
CA MET A 31 -22.45 -6.63 -10.61
C MET A 31 -22.25 -6.09 -12.03
N LEU A 32 -21.18 -5.33 -12.27
CA LEU A 32 -20.86 -4.78 -13.59
C LEU A 32 -20.40 -5.84 -14.59
N ALA A 33 -19.65 -6.84 -14.13
CA ALA A 33 -19.20 -7.94 -14.99
C ALA A 33 -20.34 -8.92 -15.34
N SER A 34 -21.43 -8.93 -14.58
CA SER A 34 -22.58 -9.83 -14.77
C SER A 34 -23.69 -9.23 -15.64
N GLY A 35 -23.57 -7.97 -16.08
CA GLY A 35 -24.53 -7.34 -16.98
C GLY A 35 -24.40 -7.82 -18.43
N ASP A 36 -25.46 -7.60 -19.23
CA ASP A 36 -25.48 -7.97 -20.66
C ASP A 36 -24.41 -7.23 -21.49
N GLU A 37 -24.02 -6.03 -21.07
CA GLU A 37 -22.93 -5.25 -21.66
C GLU A 37 -21.85 -4.94 -20.60
N ILE A 38 -20.62 -5.39 -20.84
CA ILE A 38 -19.50 -5.11 -19.95
C ILE A 38 -19.00 -3.68 -20.17
N ASN A 39 -19.30 -2.79 -19.22
CA ASN A 39 -18.73 -1.46 -19.18
C ASN A 39 -17.32 -1.49 -18.57
N LEU A 40 -16.31 -1.59 -19.45
CA LEU A 40 -14.89 -1.68 -19.06
C LEU A 40 -14.39 -0.49 -18.22
N LYS A 41 -14.93 0.71 -18.45
CA LYS A 41 -14.55 1.91 -17.68
C LYS A 41 -14.99 1.77 -16.23
N ASP A 42 -16.23 1.36 -16.02
CA ASP A 42 -16.76 1.27 -14.67
C ASP A 42 -16.21 0.02 -13.94
N LEU A 43 -15.89 -1.04 -14.67
CA LEU A 43 -15.16 -2.20 -14.16
C LEU A 43 -13.72 -1.83 -13.71
N PHE A 44 -13.03 -0.99 -14.49
CA PHE A 44 -11.72 -0.47 -14.10
C PHE A 44 -11.79 0.37 -12.81
N ILE A 45 -12.79 1.24 -12.68
CA ILE A 45 -13.00 2.03 -11.47
C ILE A 45 -13.24 1.12 -10.26
N SER A 46 -14.07 0.09 -10.41
CA SER A 46 -14.29 -0.92 -9.37
C SER A 46 -12.98 -1.62 -8.97
N ALA A 47 -12.15 -2.01 -9.94
CA ALA A 47 -10.86 -2.64 -9.66
C ALA A 47 -9.89 -1.70 -8.91
N VAL A 48 -9.86 -0.41 -9.25
CA VAL A 48 -9.04 0.60 -8.54
C VAL A 48 -9.52 0.78 -7.11
N VAL A 49 -10.83 0.82 -6.87
CA VAL A 49 -11.42 0.90 -5.52
C VAL A 49 -11.06 -0.33 -4.70
N MET A 50 -11.16 -1.52 -5.30
CA MET A 50 -10.77 -2.78 -4.67
C MET A 50 -9.27 -2.77 -4.29
N LEU A 51 -8.39 -2.40 -5.22
CA LEU A 51 -6.94 -2.35 -5.00
C LEU A 51 -6.56 -1.33 -3.90
N SER A 52 -7.25 -0.18 -3.88
CA SER A 52 -7.07 0.83 -2.84
C SER A 52 -7.50 0.34 -1.46
N GLY A 53 -8.63 -0.37 -1.36
CA GLY A 53 -9.08 -1.02 -0.13
C GLY A 53 -8.05 -2.03 0.40
N ALA A 54 -7.51 -2.86 -0.49
CA ALA A 54 -6.45 -3.82 -0.14
C ALA A 54 -5.18 -3.14 0.37
N MET A 55 -4.75 -2.04 -0.25
CA MET A 55 -3.59 -1.26 0.22
C MET A 55 -3.84 -0.67 1.61
N ILE A 56 -5.00 -0.08 1.87
CA ILE A 56 -5.36 0.47 3.18
C ILE A 56 -5.35 -0.64 4.25
N THR A 57 -5.87 -1.83 3.92
CA THR A 57 -5.82 -2.99 4.82
C THR A 57 -4.38 -3.43 5.08
N MET A 58 -3.51 -3.47 4.06
CA MET A 58 -2.10 -3.82 4.26
C MET A 58 -1.35 -2.79 5.11
N LEU A 59 -1.63 -1.49 4.94
CA LEU A 59 -1.09 -0.45 5.81
C LEU A 59 -1.59 -0.62 7.26
N GLY A 60 -2.87 -0.94 7.44
CA GLY A 60 -3.45 -1.22 8.75
C GLY A 60 -2.84 -2.45 9.42
N ILE A 61 -2.47 -3.49 8.67
CA ILE A 61 -1.76 -4.66 9.20
C ILE A 61 -0.31 -4.31 9.53
N SER A 62 0.38 -3.61 8.62
CA SER A 62 1.81 -3.26 8.74
C SER A 62 2.09 -2.23 9.83
N PHE A 63 1.17 -1.29 10.06
CA PHE A 63 1.31 -0.20 11.01
C PHE A 63 0.33 -0.30 12.19
N GLY A 64 -0.37 -1.42 12.33
CA GLY A 64 -1.44 -1.57 13.31
C GLY A 64 -1.12 -2.31 14.59
N THR A 65 0.04 -2.94 14.69
CA THR A 65 0.39 -3.82 15.81
C THR A 65 1.01 -3.05 16.98
N ASP A 66 0.73 -3.46 18.22
CA ASP A 66 1.17 -2.86 19.50
C ASP A 66 2.69 -2.95 19.80
N TYR A 67 3.55 -3.00 18.78
CA TYR A 67 4.99 -2.78 18.97
C TYR A 67 5.23 -1.26 18.95
N GLU A 68 4.86 -0.55 20.02
CA GLU A 68 5.02 0.92 20.10
C GLU A 68 6.47 1.36 20.36
N ASP A 69 7.31 0.51 20.97
CA ASP A 69 8.70 0.84 21.30
C ASP A 69 9.66 0.75 20.08
N ASP A 70 9.34 -0.03 19.05
CA ASP A 70 10.23 -0.26 17.90
C ASP A 70 9.95 0.68 16.70
N ARG A 71 8.81 1.39 16.66
CA ARG A 71 8.41 2.17 15.47
C ARG A 71 9.34 3.32 15.13
N THR A 72 9.85 4.02 16.14
CA THR A 72 10.68 5.20 15.90
C THR A 72 12.05 4.79 15.36
N ASN A 73 12.56 3.64 15.81
CA ASN A 73 13.84 3.10 15.38
C ASN A 73 13.71 2.45 13.99
N ASP A 74 12.71 1.58 13.78
CA ASP A 74 12.54 0.86 12.52
C ASP A 74 12.15 1.78 11.35
N LEU A 75 11.34 2.82 11.59
CA LEU A 75 11.03 3.81 10.56
C LEU A 75 12.22 4.73 10.27
N GLN A 76 12.98 5.11 11.29
CA GLN A 76 14.19 5.90 11.10
C GLN A 76 15.25 5.10 10.34
N ASP A 77 15.39 3.81 10.63
CA ASP A 77 16.29 2.89 9.96
C ASP A 77 15.84 2.61 8.52
N ALA A 78 14.54 2.37 8.29
CA ALA A 78 14.01 2.18 6.93
C ALA A 78 14.10 3.45 6.07
N ILE A 79 13.90 4.63 6.66
CA ILE A 79 14.07 5.92 5.96
C ILE A 79 15.56 6.19 5.71
N ALA A 80 16.45 5.89 6.67
CA ALA A 80 17.89 6.02 6.49
C ALA A 80 18.42 5.08 5.40
N GLU A 81 17.93 3.83 5.37
CA GLU A 81 18.26 2.85 4.35
C GLU A 81 17.72 3.24 2.97
N MET A 82 16.47 3.69 2.89
CA MET A 82 15.89 4.20 1.65
C MET A 82 16.65 5.44 1.14
N THR A 83 17.02 6.36 2.02
CA THR A 83 17.81 7.55 1.68
C THR A 83 19.21 7.15 1.20
N SER A 84 19.83 6.16 1.84
CA SER A 84 21.12 5.61 1.42
C SER A 84 21.05 4.95 0.04
N MET A 85 20.02 4.14 -0.21
CA MET A 85 19.78 3.52 -1.51
C MET A 85 19.50 4.55 -2.60
N LEU A 86 18.71 5.59 -2.30
CA LEU A 86 18.44 6.70 -3.23
C LEU A 86 19.71 7.50 -3.54
N ASN A 87 20.55 7.78 -2.55
CA ASN A 87 21.84 8.43 -2.76
C ASN A 87 22.80 7.55 -3.56
N ALA A 88 22.81 6.24 -3.33
CA ALA A 88 23.61 5.29 -4.10
C ALA A 88 23.12 5.18 -5.56
N LEU A 89 21.80 5.18 -5.76
CA LEU A 89 21.18 5.24 -7.10
C LEU A 89 21.51 6.56 -7.80
N GLN A 90 21.36 7.69 -7.10
CA GLN A 90 21.67 9.01 -7.63
C GLN A 90 23.15 9.12 -7.99
N ALA A 91 24.06 8.65 -7.14
CA ALA A 91 25.50 8.61 -7.41
C ALA A 91 25.84 7.68 -8.59
N LYS A 92 25.14 6.55 -8.72
CA LYS A 92 25.34 5.63 -9.85
C LYS A 92 24.84 6.21 -11.17
N ILE A 93 23.74 6.97 -11.14
CA ILE A 93 23.18 7.65 -12.31
C ILE A 93 24.06 8.85 -12.70
N SER A 94 24.40 9.72 -11.74
CA SER A 94 25.29 10.88 -11.97
C SER A 94 26.74 10.48 -12.28
N GLY A 95 27.21 9.33 -11.79
CA GLY A 95 28.52 8.78 -12.13
C GLY A 95 28.59 8.12 -13.51
N SER A 96 27.44 7.69 -14.05
CA SER A 96 27.37 7.11 -15.40
C SER A 96 27.44 8.16 -16.51
N GLU A 97 27.21 9.45 -16.22
CA GLU A 97 27.33 10.53 -17.21
C GLU A 97 28.79 10.89 -17.53
N LYS A 98 29.74 10.63 -16.62
CA LYS A 98 31.17 10.97 -16.84
C LYS A 98 31.97 9.89 -17.59
N ALA A 99 31.42 8.70 -17.79
CA ALA A 99 32.12 7.61 -18.48
C ALA A 99 31.83 7.53 -19.99
N SER A 100 31.06 8.48 -20.53
CA SER A 100 30.61 8.50 -21.93
C SER A 100 31.10 9.71 -22.74
N GLU A 101 32.06 10.50 -22.23
CA GLU A 101 32.66 11.64 -22.95
C GLU A 101 34.19 11.51 -23.22
N GLU A 102 34.81 10.36 -22.99
CA GLU A 102 36.18 10.11 -23.44
C GLU A 102 36.23 8.85 -24.32
N GLU A 103 35.81 9.02 -25.59
CA GLU A 103 36.33 8.28 -26.75
C GLU A 103 37.49 9.06 -27.36
#